data_AF-A0A841ECN7-F1
#
_entry.id   AF-A0A841ECN7-F1
#
_cell.length_a   1.000
_cell.length_b   1.000
_cell.length_c   1.000
_cell.angle_alpha   90.00
_cell.angle_beta   90.00
_cell.angle_gamma   90.00
#
_symmetry.space_group_name_H-M   'P 1'
#
loop_
_entity.id
_entity.type
_entity.pdbx_description
1 polymer ?
#
loop_
_entity_poly.entity_id
_entity_poly.type
_entity_poly.pdbx_seq_one_letter_code
_entity_poly.pdbx_strand_id
1 'polypeptide(L)'
;MTFSVFKDKTKLFPFLWFFTPALAGFLKWRLGEVNNYNIFMGVYHHLVEGLNLYSQYPDEYFDSNHYGPLFSLIIMPFTYIPNGIGIPLWNSLQAFALYKALTLLPVKPAYQWILLAICLVDLNTSSHSVQVNPTVVAFIIFSWYFVKKDQVIWATLFIMLGAFVKLYGIVGLAFWVFSESKIKYIAYCFLWAIVLFVLPMAISSPSFIVQSYLDWYNSLVHKNLQNQEVVNGMGASMQDVSLMGLVRRVGGFPQLSNLFFIIPGFILQVMPLLRFKQYSNILFQLRYLASLSIFVVIFSSSSESPTFIIAVAGVAIWFITQDFPIQKWVWVLLINVTVVTSLTATDVFPDWLRMKIILYSIKAFPCCLVWFACIYQLLFNETSEIKTSWINQD
;
A
#
# COMPACT_ATOMS: atom_id res chain seq x y z
N MET A 1 5.94 -32.63 21.60
CA MET A 1 5.98 -31.16 21.46
C MET A 1 4.54 -30.67 21.35
N THR A 2 4.00 -30.08 22.41
CA THR A 2 2.65 -29.53 22.42
C THR A 2 2.63 -28.23 21.62
N PHE A 3 1.74 -28.16 20.62
CA PHE A 3 1.48 -27.01 19.74
C PHE A 3 0.88 -25.80 20.49
N SER A 4 1.57 -25.28 21.53
CA SER A 4 1.10 -24.17 22.37
C SER A 4 0.95 -22.84 21.61
N VAL A 5 1.74 -22.65 20.54
CA VAL A 5 1.69 -21.48 19.65
C VAL A 5 0.32 -21.30 19.00
N PHE A 6 -0.40 -22.39 18.71
CA PHE A 6 -1.69 -22.33 18.02
C PHE A 6 -2.87 -21.99 18.93
N LYS A 7 -2.68 -21.99 20.25
CA LYS A 7 -3.72 -21.63 21.23
C LYS A 7 -3.72 -20.15 21.58
N ASP A 8 -2.57 -19.47 21.41
CA ASP A 8 -2.37 -18.09 21.77
C ASP A 8 -2.36 -17.20 20.52
N LYS A 9 -3.41 -16.41 20.31
CA LYS A 9 -3.54 -15.51 19.16
C LYS A 9 -2.38 -14.52 19.07
N THR A 10 -1.80 -14.13 20.21
CA THR A 10 -0.66 -13.19 20.23
C THR A 10 0.63 -13.81 19.71
N LYS A 11 0.71 -15.15 19.60
CA LYS A 11 1.84 -15.90 19.02
C LYS A 11 1.52 -16.46 17.64
N LEU A 12 0.29 -16.94 17.44
CA LEU A 12 -0.16 -17.52 16.17
C LEU A 12 -0.07 -16.53 15.01
N PHE A 13 -0.59 -15.31 15.18
CA PHE A 13 -0.61 -14.35 14.07
C PHE A 13 0.79 -13.86 13.68
N PRO A 14 1.70 -13.51 14.60
CA PRO A 14 3.09 -13.24 14.22
C PRO A 14 3.78 -14.42 13.54
N PHE A 15 3.55 -15.67 14.00
CA PHE A 15 4.10 -16.84 13.34
C PHE A 15 3.62 -16.95 11.89
N LEU A 16 2.29 -16.89 11.66
CA LEU A 16 1.71 -16.94 10.32
C LEU A 16 2.21 -15.78 9.45
N TRP A 17 2.32 -14.59 10.04
CA TRP A 17 2.74 -13.37 9.35
C TRP A 17 4.11 -13.46 8.68
N PHE A 18 5.06 -14.18 9.31
CA PHE A 18 6.40 -14.36 8.73
C PHE A 18 6.54 -15.66 7.96
N PHE A 19 5.85 -16.72 8.41
CA PHE A 19 5.92 -18.02 7.76
C PHE A 19 5.28 -18.01 6.37
N THR A 20 4.07 -17.45 6.21
CA THR A 20 3.34 -17.54 4.94
C THR A 20 3.99 -16.74 3.81
N PRO A 21 4.52 -15.51 4.00
CA PRO A 21 5.21 -14.78 2.92
C PRO A 21 6.51 -15.45 2.49
N ALA A 22 7.29 -15.99 3.44
CA ALA A 22 8.50 -16.73 3.15
C ALA A 22 8.21 -18.00 2.34
N LEU A 23 7.19 -18.76 2.76
CA LEU A 23 6.73 -19.94 2.02
C LEU A 23 6.21 -19.56 0.63
N ALA A 24 5.41 -18.50 0.50
CA ALA A 24 4.93 -18.00 -0.78
C ALA A 24 6.09 -17.65 -1.73
N GLY A 25 7.13 -16.99 -1.22
CA GLY A 25 8.33 -16.67 -1.99
C GLY A 25 9.06 -17.92 -2.47
N PHE A 26 9.21 -18.92 -1.60
CA PHE A 26 9.85 -20.19 -1.95
C PHE A 26 9.06 -20.98 -3.00
N LEU A 27 7.74 -21.08 -2.82
CA LEU A 27 6.86 -21.76 -3.77
C LEU A 27 6.84 -21.05 -5.12
N LYS A 28 6.83 -19.71 -5.13
CA LYS A 28 6.88 -18.91 -6.36
C LYS A 28 8.18 -19.16 -7.11
N TRP A 29 9.33 -19.22 -6.43
CA TRP A 29 10.60 -19.61 -7.04
C TRP A 29 10.60 -21.04 -7.61
N ARG A 30 9.99 -22.00 -6.91
CA ARG A 30 9.99 -23.42 -7.31
C ARG A 30 9.02 -23.76 -8.44
N LEU A 31 7.86 -23.12 -8.46
CA LEU A 31 6.68 -23.61 -9.22
C LEU A 31 6.15 -22.59 -10.22
N GLY A 32 6.65 -21.36 -10.22
CA GLY A 32 6.07 -20.31 -11.05
C GLY A 32 7.08 -19.31 -11.58
N GLU A 33 6.60 -18.47 -12.48
CA GLU A 33 7.37 -17.35 -13.00
C GLU A 33 7.47 -16.24 -11.95
N VAL A 34 8.63 -15.60 -11.86
CA VAL A 34 8.96 -14.58 -10.88
C VAL A 34 9.13 -13.20 -11.53
N ASN A 35 8.22 -12.87 -12.46
CA ASN A 35 8.32 -11.70 -13.33
C ASN A 35 8.64 -10.39 -12.58
N ASN A 36 7.90 -10.07 -11.52
CA ASN A 36 8.16 -8.85 -10.73
C ASN A 36 9.56 -8.85 -10.13
N TYR A 37 10.04 -9.98 -9.59
CA TYR A 37 11.38 -10.05 -9.04
C TYR A 37 12.45 -9.88 -10.11
N ASN A 38 12.26 -10.49 -11.29
CA ASN A 38 13.17 -10.33 -12.44
C ASN A 38 13.23 -8.86 -12.90
N ILE A 39 12.08 -8.18 -12.99
CA ILE A 39 12.02 -6.74 -13.27
C ILE A 39 12.83 -5.98 -12.23
N PHE A 40 12.63 -6.26 -10.93
CA PHE A 40 13.34 -5.57 -9.86
C PHE A 40 14.86 -5.74 -9.98
N MET A 41 15.32 -6.97 -10.22
CA MET A 41 16.72 -7.28 -10.47
C MET A 41 17.24 -6.50 -11.69
N GLY A 42 16.48 -6.49 -12.78
CA GLY A 42 16.76 -5.74 -14.00
C GLY A 42 16.95 -4.25 -13.74
N VAL A 43 16.12 -3.62 -12.88
CA VAL A 43 16.27 -2.19 -12.54
C VAL A 43 17.67 -1.86 -12.03
N TYR A 44 18.29 -2.73 -11.23
CA TYR A 44 19.66 -2.52 -10.76
C TYR A 44 20.69 -2.72 -11.90
N HIS A 45 20.61 -3.84 -12.61
CA HIS A 45 21.57 -4.16 -13.68
C HIS A 45 21.53 -3.14 -14.81
N HIS A 46 20.34 -2.79 -15.29
CA HIS A 46 20.13 -1.79 -16.33
C HIS A 46 20.63 -0.40 -15.90
N LEU A 47 20.52 -0.04 -14.62
CA LEU A 47 21.03 1.24 -14.12
C LEU A 47 22.56 1.31 -14.14
N VAL A 48 23.23 0.21 -13.74
CA VAL A 48 24.70 0.11 -13.76
C VAL A 48 25.23 0.09 -15.19
N GLU A 49 24.52 -0.57 -16.11
CA GLU A 49 24.88 -0.66 -17.54
C GLU A 49 24.50 0.58 -18.34
N GLY A 50 23.72 1.50 -17.77
CA GLY A 50 23.23 2.70 -18.46
C GLY A 50 22.15 2.40 -19.52
N LEU A 51 21.44 1.28 -19.38
CA LEU A 51 20.31 0.90 -20.21
C LEU A 51 19.02 1.56 -19.72
N ASN A 52 18.12 1.90 -20.64
CA ASN A 52 16.88 2.58 -20.29
C ASN A 52 16.00 1.75 -19.35
N LEU A 53 15.80 2.23 -18.11
CA LEU A 53 15.12 1.45 -17.07
C LEU A 53 13.66 1.12 -17.37
N TYR A 54 13.02 1.77 -18.35
CA TYR A 54 11.58 1.68 -18.62
C TYR A 54 11.26 1.08 -20.00
N SER A 55 12.29 0.64 -20.73
CA SER A 55 12.13 -0.07 -22.00
C SER A 55 11.68 -1.51 -21.79
N GLN A 56 11.30 -2.18 -22.87
CA GLN A 56 10.92 -3.60 -22.85
C GLN A 56 12.17 -4.48 -23.05
N TYR A 57 12.28 -5.52 -22.24
CA TYR A 57 13.36 -6.50 -22.27
C TYR A 57 12.78 -7.93 -22.32
N PRO A 58 12.16 -8.33 -23.45
CA PRO A 58 11.39 -9.57 -23.55
C PRO A 58 12.21 -10.84 -23.30
N ASP A 59 13.53 -10.78 -23.49
CA ASP A 59 14.44 -11.88 -23.19
C ASP A 59 14.71 -12.05 -21.68
N GLU A 60 14.38 -11.03 -20.86
CA GLU A 60 14.60 -11.02 -19.41
C GLU A 60 13.28 -11.18 -18.63
N TYR A 61 12.21 -10.53 -19.07
CA TYR A 61 10.91 -10.47 -18.39
C TYR A 61 9.77 -9.97 -19.30
N PHE A 62 8.51 -10.17 -18.87
CA PHE A 62 7.32 -9.96 -19.69
C PHE A 62 6.70 -8.55 -19.67
N ASP A 63 7.03 -7.70 -18.68
CA ASP A 63 6.50 -6.33 -18.55
C ASP A 63 7.64 -5.37 -18.19
N SER A 64 7.44 -4.06 -18.32
CA SER A 64 8.45 -3.06 -18.00
C SER A 64 8.45 -2.65 -16.52
N ASN A 65 9.57 -2.09 -16.07
CA ASN A 65 9.64 -1.40 -14.79
C ASN A 65 8.71 -0.18 -14.75
N HIS A 66 8.13 0.08 -13.57
CA HIS A 66 7.34 1.29 -13.28
C HIS A 66 7.71 1.91 -11.92
N TYR A 67 8.83 1.51 -11.34
CA TYR A 67 9.37 2.03 -10.09
C TYR A 67 10.44 3.08 -10.37
N GLY A 68 10.58 4.04 -9.45
CA GLY A 68 11.54 5.13 -9.63
C GLY A 68 13.00 4.64 -9.54
N PRO A 69 13.97 5.41 -10.07
CA PRO A 69 15.38 5.01 -10.12
C PRO A 69 15.99 4.63 -8.77
N LEU A 70 15.52 5.22 -7.66
CA LEU A 70 15.92 4.87 -6.29
C LEU A 70 15.75 3.37 -5.98
N PHE A 71 14.78 2.72 -6.61
CA PHE A 71 14.47 1.33 -6.35
C PHE A 71 15.63 0.38 -6.69
N SER A 72 16.50 0.75 -7.63
CA SER A 72 17.75 0.04 -7.94
C SER A 72 18.62 -0.21 -6.71
N LEU A 73 18.73 0.76 -5.80
CA LEU A 73 19.55 0.67 -4.59
C LEU A 73 18.90 -0.21 -3.52
N ILE A 74 17.57 -0.26 -3.50
CA ILE A 74 16.80 -1.09 -2.57
C ILE A 74 16.91 -2.56 -2.95
N ILE A 75 16.86 -2.86 -4.25
CA ILE A 75 16.95 -4.24 -4.74
C ILE A 75 18.41 -4.71 -4.91
N MET A 76 19.38 -3.80 -5.01
CA MET A 76 20.81 -4.13 -5.16
C MET A 76 21.30 -5.29 -4.26
N PRO A 77 21.03 -5.34 -2.94
CA PRO A 77 21.53 -6.44 -2.11
C PRO A 77 20.99 -7.81 -2.53
N PHE A 78 19.78 -7.85 -3.07
CA PHE A 78 19.11 -9.06 -3.53
C PHE A 78 19.64 -9.55 -4.87
N THR A 79 20.36 -8.70 -5.63
CA THR A 79 20.93 -9.11 -6.91
C THR A 79 22.13 -10.04 -6.81
N TYR A 80 22.76 -10.07 -5.64
CA TYR A 80 23.87 -10.94 -5.32
C TYR A 80 23.46 -12.24 -4.61
N ILE A 81 22.16 -12.44 -4.36
CA ILE A 81 21.63 -13.60 -3.63
C ILE A 81 20.92 -14.53 -4.62
N PRO A 82 21.20 -15.85 -4.60
CA PRO A 82 20.46 -16.81 -5.44
C PRO A 82 18.95 -16.74 -5.21
N ASN A 83 18.16 -16.80 -6.28
CA ASN A 83 16.69 -16.60 -6.24
C ASN A 83 15.95 -17.46 -5.19
N GLY A 84 16.41 -18.69 -4.95
CA GLY A 84 15.82 -19.59 -3.95
C GLY A 84 15.93 -19.11 -2.51
N ILE A 85 16.81 -18.13 -2.24
CA ILE A 85 16.95 -17.45 -0.95
C ILE A 85 16.49 -15.99 -1.08
N GLY A 86 16.84 -15.31 -2.18
CA GLY A 86 16.54 -13.90 -2.40
C GLY A 86 15.04 -13.58 -2.41
N ILE A 87 14.22 -14.41 -3.06
CA ILE A 87 12.77 -14.19 -3.16
C ILE A 87 12.06 -14.40 -1.81
N PRO A 88 12.30 -15.51 -1.07
CA PRO A 88 11.79 -15.63 0.31
C PRO A 88 12.21 -14.47 1.20
N LEU A 89 13.49 -14.07 1.16
CA LEU A 89 13.98 -12.94 1.96
C LEU A 89 13.32 -11.62 1.56
N TRP A 90 13.11 -11.37 0.27
CA TRP A 90 12.40 -10.20 -0.21
C TRP A 90 10.99 -10.13 0.36
N ASN A 91 10.21 -11.22 0.25
CA ASN A 91 8.87 -11.29 0.84
C ASN A 91 8.89 -11.14 2.36
N SER A 92 9.87 -11.73 3.05
CA SER A 92 10.05 -11.55 4.49
C SER A 92 10.36 -10.10 4.86
N LEU A 93 11.14 -9.37 4.06
CA LEU A 93 11.40 -7.94 4.26
C LEU A 93 10.11 -7.11 4.11
N GLN A 94 9.30 -7.39 3.09
CA GLN A 94 8.00 -6.73 2.90
C GLN A 94 7.08 -6.97 4.10
N ALA A 95 6.98 -8.23 4.56
CA ALA A 95 6.20 -8.60 5.74
C ALA A 95 6.74 -7.93 7.01
N PHE A 96 8.06 -7.86 7.19
CA PHE A 96 8.69 -7.23 8.34
C PHE A 96 8.41 -5.73 8.40
N ALA A 97 8.55 -5.01 7.28
CA ALA A 97 8.25 -3.59 7.23
C ALA A 97 6.82 -3.31 7.70
N LEU A 98 5.83 -4.05 7.18
CA LEU A 98 4.43 -3.88 7.57
C LEU A 98 4.16 -4.34 9.01
N TYR A 99 4.77 -5.44 9.47
CA TYR A 99 4.67 -5.88 10.86
C TYR A 99 5.12 -4.78 11.82
N LYS A 100 6.29 -4.17 11.53
CA LYS A 100 6.84 -3.09 12.35
C LYS A 100 5.94 -1.86 12.32
N ALA A 101 5.44 -1.46 11.17
CA ALA A 101 4.49 -0.37 11.07
C ALA A 101 3.22 -0.60 11.93
N LEU A 102 2.60 -1.77 11.84
CA LEU A 102 1.38 -2.08 12.59
C LEU A 102 1.63 -2.19 14.10
N THR A 103 2.78 -2.68 14.53
CA THR A 103 3.13 -2.82 15.95
C THR A 103 3.56 -1.51 16.61
N LEU A 104 3.91 -0.49 15.82
CA LEU A 104 4.17 0.88 16.31
C LEU A 104 2.90 1.72 16.52
N LEU A 105 1.75 1.27 16.02
CA LEU A 105 0.47 1.91 16.33
C LEU A 105 0.21 1.82 17.84
N PRO A 106 -0.48 2.80 18.46
CA PRO A 106 -0.73 2.85 19.91
C PRO A 106 -1.83 1.86 20.34
N VAL A 107 -1.77 0.62 19.86
CA VAL A 107 -2.71 -0.47 20.15
C VAL A 107 -2.09 -1.36 21.22
N LYS A 108 -2.85 -1.64 22.28
CA LYS A 108 -2.44 -2.55 23.36
C LYS A 108 -2.05 -3.93 22.79
N PRO A 109 -1.00 -4.58 23.31
CA PRO A 109 -0.53 -5.88 22.82
C PRO A 109 -1.61 -6.95 22.67
N ALA A 110 -2.60 -6.97 23.58
CA ALA A 110 -3.71 -7.92 23.56
C ALA A 110 -4.62 -7.82 22.32
N TYR A 111 -4.58 -6.69 21.59
CA TYR A 111 -5.42 -6.44 20.40
C TYR A 111 -4.61 -6.35 19.09
N GLN A 112 -3.27 -6.35 19.15
CA GLN A 112 -2.44 -6.23 17.94
C GLN A 112 -2.69 -7.36 16.92
N TRP A 113 -3.06 -8.55 17.40
CA TRP A 113 -3.39 -9.68 16.53
C TRP A 113 -4.54 -9.38 15.56
N ILE A 114 -5.46 -8.46 15.90
CA ILE A 114 -6.58 -8.07 15.03
C ILE A 114 -6.07 -7.41 13.75
N LEU A 115 -5.09 -6.50 13.89
CA LEU A 115 -4.48 -5.83 12.74
C LEU A 115 -3.80 -6.85 11.80
N LEU A 116 -3.03 -7.77 12.39
CA LEU A 116 -2.35 -8.82 11.65
C LEU A 116 -3.35 -9.77 10.98
N ALA A 117 -4.42 -10.15 11.67
CA ALA A 117 -5.43 -11.07 11.17
C ALA A 117 -6.14 -10.53 9.93
N ILE A 118 -6.56 -9.26 9.97
CA ILE A 118 -7.27 -8.61 8.86
C ILE A 118 -6.37 -8.48 7.63
N CYS A 119 -5.07 -8.21 7.82
CA CYS A 119 -4.13 -8.00 6.71
C CYS A 119 -3.51 -9.30 6.16
N LEU A 120 -3.62 -10.43 6.86
CA LEU A 120 -2.85 -11.64 6.56
C LEU A 120 -3.09 -12.18 5.15
N VAL A 121 -4.35 -12.16 4.69
CA VAL A 121 -4.71 -12.67 3.36
C VAL A 121 -4.10 -11.79 2.26
N ASP A 122 -4.30 -10.48 2.30
CA ASP A 122 -3.76 -9.56 1.29
C ASP A 122 -2.23 -9.43 1.34
N LEU A 123 -1.62 -9.60 2.52
CA LEU A 123 -0.15 -9.72 2.63
C LEU A 123 0.32 -10.93 1.83
N ASN A 124 -0.38 -12.05 1.95
CA ASN A 124 -0.05 -13.27 1.23
C ASN A 124 -0.31 -13.13 -0.28
N THR A 125 -1.41 -12.49 -0.69
CA THR A 125 -1.67 -12.14 -2.11
C THR A 125 -0.55 -11.28 -2.68
N SER A 126 -0.08 -10.28 -1.93
CA SER A 126 1.08 -9.46 -2.30
C SER A 126 2.37 -10.27 -2.40
N SER A 127 2.58 -11.21 -1.48
CA SER A 127 3.78 -12.06 -1.42
C SER A 127 3.84 -13.06 -2.58
N HIS A 128 2.72 -13.64 -3.00
CA HIS A 128 2.64 -14.47 -4.20
C HIS A 128 2.92 -13.68 -5.49
N SER A 129 2.69 -12.37 -5.45
CA SER A 129 3.03 -11.45 -6.54
C SER A 129 4.43 -10.84 -6.39
N VAL A 130 5.16 -11.17 -5.32
CA VAL A 130 6.50 -10.62 -5.00
C VAL A 130 6.51 -9.07 -4.98
N GLN A 131 5.40 -8.46 -4.53
CA GLN A 131 5.15 -7.01 -4.63
C GLN A 131 5.71 -6.20 -3.45
N VAL A 132 6.06 -4.93 -3.68
CA VAL A 132 6.61 -3.99 -2.67
C VAL A 132 5.52 -3.26 -1.86
N ASN A 133 4.24 -3.46 -2.20
CA ASN A 133 3.11 -2.75 -1.61
C ASN A 133 3.03 -2.81 -0.06
N PRO A 134 3.40 -3.90 0.65
CA PRO A 134 3.43 -3.92 2.11
C PRO A 134 4.39 -2.89 2.70
N THR A 135 5.56 -2.68 2.09
CA THR A 135 6.51 -1.63 2.50
C THR A 135 5.97 -0.24 2.20
N VAL A 136 5.24 -0.06 1.09
CA VAL A 136 4.62 1.24 0.76
C VAL A 136 3.65 1.68 1.86
N VAL A 137 2.75 0.80 2.31
CA VAL A 137 1.85 1.16 3.42
C VAL A 137 2.59 1.25 4.76
N ALA A 138 3.65 0.48 4.97
CA ALA A 138 4.52 0.64 6.13
C ALA A 138 5.12 2.05 6.19
N PHE A 139 5.60 2.58 5.06
CA PHE A 139 6.13 3.93 4.96
C PHE A 139 5.08 5.01 5.24
N ILE A 140 3.84 4.83 4.77
CA ILE A 140 2.71 5.72 5.13
C ILE A 140 2.50 5.71 6.65
N ILE A 141 2.45 4.54 7.28
CA ILE A 141 2.27 4.43 8.74
C ILE A 141 3.47 5.00 9.51
N PHE A 142 4.71 4.73 9.08
CA PHE A 142 5.91 5.30 9.70
C PHE A 142 5.92 6.83 9.61
N SER A 143 5.50 7.39 8.47
CA SER A 143 5.42 8.85 8.34
C SER A 143 4.48 9.46 9.38
N TRP A 144 3.29 8.88 9.58
CA TRP A 144 2.37 9.29 10.65
C TRP A 144 3.00 9.11 12.05
N TYR A 145 3.58 7.94 12.32
CA TYR A 145 4.18 7.61 13.61
C TYR A 145 5.28 8.60 14.01
N PHE A 146 6.21 8.90 13.11
CA PHE A 146 7.30 9.82 13.38
C PHE A 146 6.84 11.29 13.44
N VAL A 147 5.78 11.68 12.72
CA VAL A 147 5.12 12.98 12.96
C VAL A 147 4.61 13.06 14.40
N LYS A 148 3.93 12.01 14.87
CA LYS A 148 3.37 11.98 16.23
C LYS A 148 4.44 12.03 17.32
N LYS A 149 5.64 11.54 17.04
CA LYS A 149 6.82 11.60 17.94
C LYS A 149 7.64 12.89 17.78
N ASP A 150 7.17 13.87 17.01
CA ASP A 150 7.90 15.10 16.60
C ASP A 150 9.29 14.82 15.98
N GLN A 151 9.47 13.62 15.43
CA GLN A 151 10.69 13.18 14.76
C GLN A 151 10.57 13.40 13.25
N VAL A 152 10.32 14.65 12.86
CA VAL A 152 9.95 15.03 11.48
C VAL A 152 11.02 14.70 10.43
N ILE A 153 12.29 14.58 10.80
CA ILE A 153 13.36 14.13 9.89
C ILE A 153 13.10 12.70 9.42
N TRP A 154 12.66 11.79 10.30
CA TRP A 154 12.36 10.41 9.95
C TRP A 154 11.01 10.30 9.24
N ALA A 155 10.02 11.08 9.67
CA ALA A 155 8.72 11.11 9.02
C ALA A 155 8.84 11.42 7.52
N THR A 156 9.61 12.45 7.20
CA THR A 156 9.79 12.92 5.83
C THR A 156 10.70 12.01 5.00
N LEU A 157 11.66 11.31 5.62
CA LEU A 157 12.41 10.24 4.96
C LEU A 157 11.45 9.17 4.41
N PHE A 158 10.54 8.64 5.23
CA PHE A 158 9.64 7.57 4.79
C PHE A 158 8.64 8.02 3.72
N ILE A 159 8.19 9.28 3.76
CA ILE A 159 7.38 9.87 2.68
C ILE A 159 8.15 9.85 1.36
N MET A 160 9.39 10.33 1.38
CA MET A 160 10.20 10.44 0.17
C MET A 160 10.68 9.08 -0.31
N LEU A 161 11.07 8.14 0.58
CA LEU A 161 11.35 6.76 0.20
C LEU A 161 10.16 6.12 -0.51
N GLY A 162 8.96 6.28 0.06
CA GLY A 162 7.73 5.83 -0.58
C GLY A 162 7.56 6.47 -1.95
N ALA A 163 7.52 7.80 -2.02
CA ALA A 163 7.30 8.55 -3.26
C ALA A 163 8.31 8.21 -4.37
N PHE A 164 9.59 8.03 -4.05
CA PHE A 164 10.66 7.73 -5.00
C PHE A 164 10.72 6.25 -5.43
N VAL A 165 10.13 5.34 -4.66
CA VAL A 165 9.93 3.94 -5.08
C VAL A 165 8.65 3.81 -5.90
N LYS A 166 7.54 4.28 -5.32
CA LYS A 166 6.19 4.23 -5.88
C LYS A 166 5.40 5.42 -5.36
N LEU A 167 4.86 6.26 -6.26
CA LEU A 167 4.25 7.56 -5.93
C LEU A 167 3.26 7.56 -4.76
N TYR A 168 2.62 6.43 -4.44
CA TYR A 168 1.69 6.26 -3.32
C TYR A 168 2.21 6.76 -1.96
N GLY A 169 3.52 6.72 -1.70
CA GLY A 169 4.08 7.23 -0.44
C GLY A 169 3.89 8.74 -0.22
N ILE A 170 3.69 9.51 -1.30
CA ILE A 170 3.57 10.98 -1.25
C ILE A 170 2.38 11.45 -0.40
N VAL A 171 1.36 10.60 -0.22
CA VAL A 171 0.17 10.95 0.56
C VAL A 171 0.51 11.29 2.01
N GLY A 172 1.63 10.78 2.55
CA GLY A 172 2.08 11.10 3.90
C GLY A 172 2.35 12.59 4.13
N LEU A 173 2.50 13.41 3.07
CA LEU A 173 2.53 14.87 3.17
C LEU A 173 1.31 15.45 3.89
N ALA A 174 0.16 14.78 3.83
CA ALA A 174 -1.05 15.19 4.55
C ALA A 174 -0.84 15.24 6.07
N PHE A 175 0.09 14.45 6.62
CA PHE A 175 0.40 14.46 8.06
C PHE A 175 1.13 15.72 8.53
N TRP A 176 1.56 16.60 7.63
CA TRP A 176 2.08 17.93 7.97
C TRP A 176 1.13 18.72 8.88
N VAL A 177 -0.19 18.56 8.70
CA VAL A 177 -1.20 19.24 9.52
C VAL A 177 -1.12 18.83 11.00
N PHE A 178 -0.73 17.58 11.28
CA PHE A 178 -0.55 17.03 12.62
C PHE A 178 0.83 17.30 13.22
N SER A 179 1.77 17.84 12.45
CA SER A 179 3.12 18.15 12.93
C SER A 179 3.16 19.44 13.74
N GLU A 180 3.84 19.39 14.88
CA GLU A 180 4.22 20.56 15.68
C GLU A 180 5.38 21.32 15.02
N SER A 181 6.35 20.59 14.46
CA SER A 181 7.52 21.12 13.75
C SER A 181 7.29 21.41 12.24
N LYS A 182 6.30 22.26 11.89
CA LYS A 182 5.85 22.49 10.50
C LYS A 182 6.92 22.93 9.50
N ILE A 183 7.78 23.89 9.88
CA ILE A 183 8.84 24.40 8.99
C ILE A 183 9.91 23.32 8.77
N LYS A 184 10.34 22.65 9.85
CA LYS A 184 11.31 21.55 9.77
C LYS A 184 10.78 20.40 8.91
N TYR A 185 9.49 20.10 9.00
CA TYR A 185 8.86 19.11 8.13
C TYR A 185 9.04 19.47 6.65
N ILE A 186 8.74 20.70 6.25
CA ILE A 186 8.92 21.15 4.85
C ILE A 186 10.41 21.09 4.46
N ALA A 187 11.31 21.60 5.31
CA ALA A 187 12.75 21.59 5.05
C ALA A 187 13.30 20.16 4.88
N TYR A 188 12.90 19.22 5.73
CA TYR A 188 13.34 17.84 5.64
C TYR A 188 12.70 17.07 4.47
N CYS A 189 11.49 17.43 4.03
CA CYS A 189 10.95 16.93 2.76
C CYS A 189 11.87 17.29 1.59
N PHE A 190 12.31 18.55 1.49
CA PHE A 190 13.26 18.96 0.45
C PHE A 190 14.62 18.30 0.61
N LEU A 191 15.15 18.21 1.85
CA LEU A 191 16.41 17.52 2.11
C LEU A 191 16.36 16.07 1.59
N TRP A 192 15.35 15.31 1.97
CA TRP A 192 15.25 13.91 1.56
C TRP A 192 14.93 13.73 0.09
N ALA A 193 14.13 14.62 -0.51
CA ALA A 193 13.91 14.62 -1.95
C ALA A 193 15.24 14.80 -2.71
N ILE A 194 16.09 15.75 -2.30
CA ILE A 194 17.40 15.99 -2.90
C ILE A 194 18.32 14.79 -2.68
N VAL A 195 18.44 14.30 -1.44
CA VAL A 195 19.33 13.18 -1.11
C VAL A 195 18.95 11.93 -1.90
N LEU A 196 17.67 11.55 -1.92
CA LEU A 196 17.20 10.34 -2.59
C LEU A 196 17.20 10.45 -4.12
N PHE A 197 17.08 11.66 -4.67
CA PHE A 197 17.27 11.94 -6.10
C PHE A 197 18.73 11.76 -6.52
N VAL A 198 19.67 12.24 -5.71
CA VAL A 198 21.11 12.16 -6.01
C VAL A 198 21.66 10.76 -5.75
N LEU A 199 21.09 10.00 -4.80
CA LEU A 199 21.67 8.74 -4.34
C LEU A 199 21.94 7.71 -5.47
N PRO A 200 21.07 7.49 -6.47
CA PRO A 200 21.36 6.59 -7.60
C PRO A 200 22.55 7.02 -8.46
N MET A 201 22.96 8.29 -8.41
CA MET A 201 24.14 8.80 -9.13
C MET A 201 25.46 8.25 -8.58
N ALA A 202 25.43 7.59 -7.42
CA ALA A 202 26.61 6.90 -6.88
C ALA A 202 27.00 5.66 -7.71
N ILE A 203 26.05 5.10 -8.46
CA ILE A 203 26.24 3.87 -9.25
C ILE A 203 25.90 4.05 -10.73
N SER A 204 25.55 5.27 -11.17
CA SER A 204 25.36 5.63 -12.58
C SER A 204 25.60 7.13 -12.81
N SER A 205 25.70 7.57 -14.06
CA SER A 205 26.01 8.99 -14.36
C SER A 205 24.85 9.94 -13.98
N PRO A 206 25.14 11.17 -13.51
CA PRO A 206 24.09 12.16 -13.20
C PRO A 206 23.12 12.43 -14.37
N SER A 207 23.64 12.53 -15.60
CA SER A 207 22.83 12.73 -16.81
C SER A 207 21.87 11.56 -17.06
N PHE A 208 22.33 10.32 -16.85
CA PHE A 208 21.49 9.14 -17.00
C PHE A 208 20.38 9.08 -15.94
N ILE A 209 20.69 9.43 -14.67
CA ILE A 209 19.69 9.46 -13.61
C ILE A 209 18.62 10.53 -13.88
N VAL A 210 19.01 11.73 -14.29
CA VAL A 210 18.07 12.79 -14.67
C VAL A 210 17.16 12.31 -15.81
N GLN A 211 17.73 11.70 -16.86
CA GLN A 211 16.94 11.14 -17.96
C GLN A 211 16.00 10.03 -17.48
N SER A 212 16.45 9.15 -16.59
CA SER A 212 15.63 8.07 -16.04
C SER A 212 14.40 8.60 -15.28
N TYR A 213 14.49 9.74 -14.57
CA TYR A 213 13.30 10.34 -13.96
C TYR A 213 12.30 10.89 -14.99
N LEU A 214 12.78 11.43 -16.12
CA LEU A 214 11.91 11.85 -17.23
C LEU A 214 11.24 10.64 -17.89
N ASP A 215 12.00 9.57 -18.11
CA ASP A 215 11.50 8.32 -18.68
C ASP A 215 10.49 7.66 -17.74
N TRP A 216 10.70 7.73 -16.43
CA TRP A 216 9.74 7.24 -15.44
C TRP A 216 8.41 7.99 -15.55
N TYR A 217 8.45 9.32 -15.63
CA TYR A 217 7.26 10.14 -15.83
C TYR A 217 6.50 9.71 -17.09
N ASN A 218 7.20 9.58 -18.22
CA ASN A 218 6.60 9.15 -19.48
C ASN A 218 6.01 7.74 -19.37
N SER A 219 6.74 6.80 -18.76
CA SER A 219 6.28 5.42 -18.52
C SER A 219 4.98 5.41 -17.71
N LEU A 220 4.89 6.21 -16.64
CA LEU A 220 3.69 6.30 -15.81
C LEU A 220 2.50 6.94 -16.54
N VAL A 221 2.73 7.95 -17.38
CA VAL A 221 1.67 8.55 -18.22
C VAL A 221 1.10 7.53 -19.19
N HIS A 222 1.96 6.79 -19.91
CA HIS A 222 1.52 5.74 -20.83
C HIS A 222 0.79 4.62 -20.08
N LYS A 223 1.35 4.14 -18.97
CA LYS A 223 0.74 3.08 -18.16
C LYS A 223 -0.63 3.50 -17.61
N ASN A 224 -0.79 4.75 -17.17
CA ASN A 224 -2.08 5.26 -16.72
C ASN A 224 -3.14 5.24 -17.83
N LEU A 225 -2.78 5.49 -19.09
CA LEU A 225 -3.70 5.36 -20.22
C LEU A 225 -4.07 3.89 -20.47
N GLN A 226 -3.06 3.00 -20.52
CA GLN A 226 -3.27 1.55 -20.71
C GLN A 226 -4.16 0.94 -19.62
N ASN A 227 -3.97 1.35 -18.36
CA ASN A 227 -4.76 0.82 -17.24
C ASN A 227 -6.26 1.14 -17.36
N GLN A 228 -6.63 2.21 -18.07
CA GLN A 228 -8.01 2.65 -18.24
C GLN A 228 -8.73 1.96 -19.41
N GLU A 229 -8.02 1.17 -20.22
CA GLU A 229 -8.61 0.52 -21.38
C GLU A 229 -9.70 -0.47 -20.97
N VAL A 230 -10.85 -0.37 -21.65
CA VAL A 230 -12.02 -1.23 -21.44
C VAL A 230 -12.34 -1.94 -22.75
N VAL A 231 -12.37 -3.27 -22.73
CA VAL A 231 -12.69 -4.14 -23.86
C VAL A 231 -13.92 -4.97 -23.50
N ASN A 232 -14.96 -4.92 -24.33
CA ASN A 232 -16.22 -5.64 -24.11
C ASN A 232 -16.86 -5.38 -22.73
N GLY A 233 -16.74 -4.15 -22.22
CA GLY A 233 -17.28 -3.76 -20.91
C GLY A 233 -16.45 -4.21 -19.70
N MET A 234 -15.29 -4.83 -19.91
CA MET A 234 -14.35 -5.27 -18.87
C MET A 234 -13.00 -4.57 -19.02
N GLY A 235 -12.18 -4.53 -17.97
CA GLY A 235 -10.82 -4.01 -18.09
C GLY A 235 -10.00 -4.83 -19.10
N ALA A 236 -9.20 -4.16 -19.92
CA ALA A 236 -8.26 -4.82 -20.83
C ALA A 236 -7.11 -5.55 -20.08
N SER A 237 -6.89 -5.16 -18.83
CA SER A 237 -5.90 -5.75 -17.93
C SER A 237 -6.47 -5.92 -16.51
N MET A 238 -5.69 -6.54 -15.62
CA MET A 238 -6.01 -6.67 -14.20
C MET A 238 -5.67 -5.42 -13.36
N GLN A 239 -5.47 -4.28 -14.03
CA GLN A 239 -5.24 -2.97 -13.42
C GLN A 239 -6.55 -2.18 -13.26
N ASP A 240 -6.44 -0.96 -12.75
CA ASP A 240 -7.54 -0.04 -12.42
C ASP A 240 -8.66 -0.73 -11.61
N VAL A 241 -8.28 -1.63 -10.71
CA VAL A 241 -9.16 -2.23 -9.69
C VAL A 241 -9.42 -1.18 -8.61
N SER A 242 -10.28 -0.22 -8.96
CA SER A 242 -10.49 1.02 -8.23
C SER A 242 -11.96 1.43 -8.28
N LEU A 243 -12.35 2.51 -7.59
CA LEU A 243 -13.68 3.11 -7.73
C LEU A 243 -13.91 3.58 -9.17
N MET A 244 -12.88 4.09 -9.83
CA MET A 244 -12.94 4.59 -11.20
C MET A 244 -13.21 3.45 -12.17
N GLY A 245 -12.42 2.37 -12.08
CA GLY A 245 -12.63 1.17 -12.87
C GLY A 245 -13.98 0.52 -12.61
N LEU A 246 -14.43 0.48 -11.35
CA LEU A 246 -15.74 -0.06 -10.99
C LEU A 246 -16.86 0.69 -11.71
N VAL A 247 -16.86 2.03 -11.65
CA VAL A 247 -17.90 2.85 -12.29
C VAL A 247 -17.82 2.75 -13.82
N ARG A 248 -16.62 2.76 -14.41
CA ARG A 248 -16.45 2.59 -15.87
C ARG A 248 -17.00 1.26 -16.38
N ARG A 249 -16.71 0.17 -15.66
CA ARG A 249 -16.92 -1.20 -16.14
C ARG A 249 -18.29 -1.75 -15.76
N VAL A 250 -18.75 -1.50 -14.54
CA VAL A 250 -20.09 -1.92 -14.08
C VAL A 250 -21.16 -0.90 -14.48
N GLY A 251 -20.84 0.39 -14.41
CA GLY A 251 -21.77 1.45 -14.79
C GLY A 251 -21.92 1.66 -16.30
N GLY A 252 -21.03 1.10 -17.12
CA GLY A 252 -21.09 1.23 -18.59
C GLY A 252 -20.61 2.59 -19.11
N PHE A 253 -19.67 3.23 -18.42
CA PHE A 253 -19.15 4.55 -18.77
C PHE A 253 -17.62 4.53 -19.02
N PRO A 254 -17.12 3.80 -20.04
CA PRO A 254 -15.68 3.54 -20.21
C PRO A 254 -14.84 4.80 -20.46
N GLN A 255 -15.43 5.85 -21.01
CA GLN A 255 -14.73 7.08 -21.39
C GLN A 255 -14.66 8.15 -20.28
N LEU A 256 -15.17 7.87 -19.07
CA LEU A 256 -15.09 8.84 -17.98
C LEU A 256 -13.63 9.10 -17.60
N SER A 257 -13.27 10.36 -17.45
CA SER A 257 -11.93 10.78 -17.01
C SER A 257 -11.68 10.43 -15.54
N ASN A 258 -10.45 10.07 -15.19
CA ASN A 258 -10.03 9.88 -13.79
C ASN A 258 -10.34 11.12 -12.93
N LEU A 259 -10.23 12.33 -13.51
CA LEU A 259 -10.45 13.59 -12.80
C LEU A 259 -11.87 13.72 -12.24
N PHE A 260 -12.86 13.11 -12.89
CA PHE A 260 -14.25 13.11 -12.41
C PHE A 260 -14.39 12.43 -11.05
N PHE A 261 -13.48 11.51 -10.72
CA PHE A 261 -13.45 10.80 -9.45
C PHE A 261 -12.42 11.40 -8.49
N ILE A 262 -11.21 11.69 -9.00
CA ILE A 262 -10.10 12.18 -8.17
C ILE A 262 -10.44 13.54 -7.56
N ILE A 263 -11.06 14.48 -8.29
CA ILE A 263 -11.36 15.81 -7.75
C ILE A 263 -12.36 15.73 -6.58
N PRO A 264 -13.56 15.14 -6.73
CA PRO A 264 -14.48 14.98 -5.60
C PRO A 264 -13.91 14.11 -4.47
N GLY A 265 -13.19 13.04 -4.81
CA GLY A 265 -12.54 12.17 -3.83
C GLY A 265 -11.50 12.92 -2.99
N PHE A 266 -10.67 13.74 -3.64
CA PHE A 266 -9.68 14.57 -2.97
C PHE A 266 -10.32 15.63 -2.07
N ILE A 267 -11.39 16.29 -2.54
CA ILE A 267 -12.16 17.24 -1.73
C ILE A 267 -12.69 16.55 -0.46
N LEU A 268 -13.32 15.38 -0.60
CA LEU A 268 -13.81 14.60 0.54
C LEU A 268 -12.68 14.13 1.47
N GLN A 269 -11.51 13.78 0.93
CA GLN A 269 -10.35 13.35 1.71
C GLN A 269 -9.73 14.51 2.51
N VAL A 270 -9.77 15.74 1.99
CA VAL A 270 -9.22 16.92 2.67
C VAL A 270 -10.24 17.56 3.62
N MET A 271 -11.54 17.42 3.36
CA MET A 271 -12.61 18.05 4.15
C MET A 271 -12.53 17.76 5.67
N PRO A 272 -12.23 16.54 6.14
CA PRO A 272 -11.97 16.28 7.56
C PRO A 272 -10.92 17.19 8.19
N LEU A 273 -9.89 17.59 7.44
CA LEU A 273 -8.81 18.43 7.96
C LEU A 273 -9.27 19.84 8.29
N LEU A 274 -10.47 20.28 7.88
CA LEU A 274 -11.05 21.55 8.35
C LEU A 274 -11.41 21.51 9.86
N ARG A 275 -11.46 20.32 10.47
CA ARG A 275 -11.73 20.15 11.90
C ARG A 275 -10.45 20.33 12.73
N PHE A 276 -9.84 21.51 12.69
CA PHE A 276 -8.55 21.83 13.34
C PHE A 276 -8.47 21.43 14.83
N LYS A 277 -9.59 21.54 15.57
CA LYS A 277 -9.68 21.13 16.99
C LYS A 277 -9.42 19.65 17.22
N GLN A 278 -9.52 18.81 16.18
CA GLN A 278 -9.33 17.36 16.26
C GLN A 278 -7.89 16.91 15.97
N TYR A 279 -6.99 17.83 15.63
CA TYR A 279 -5.63 17.45 15.24
C TYR A 279 -4.84 16.79 16.36
N SER A 280 -5.09 17.14 17.63
CA SER A 280 -4.47 16.48 18.78
C SER A 280 -5.10 15.12 19.12
N ASN A 281 -6.30 14.85 18.61
CA ASN A 281 -7.05 13.65 18.92
C ASN A 281 -6.48 12.43 18.18
N ILE A 282 -5.98 11.46 18.94
CA ILE A 282 -5.34 10.27 18.37
C ILE A 282 -6.28 9.41 17.53
N LEU A 283 -7.56 9.33 17.90
CA LEU A 283 -8.56 8.59 17.16
C LEU A 283 -8.82 9.22 15.80
N PHE A 284 -8.92 10.55 15.77
CA PHE A 284 -9.03 11.30 14.52
C PHE A 284 -7.82 11.06 13.62
N GLN A 285 -6.61 11.15 14.16
CA GLN A 285 -5.39 10.92 13.38
C GLN A 285 -5.31 9.48 12.81
N LEU A 286 -5.65 8.47 13.63
CA LEU A 286 -5.65 7.06 13.20
C LEU A 286 -6.71 6.79 12.13
N ARG A 287 -7.93 7.33 12.28
CA ARG A 287 -8.97 7.25 11.24
C ARG A 287 -8.57 8.00 9.98
N TYR A 288 -7.88 9.12 10.11
CA TYR A 288 -7.36 9.85 8.96
C TYR A 288 -6.29 9.02 8.21
N LEU A 289 -5.32 8.45 8.93
CA LEU A 289 -4.34 7.49 8.39
C LEU A 289 -5.03 6.31 7.69
N ALA A 290 -6.06 5.74 8.30
CA ALA A 290 -6.86 4.66 7.70
C ALA A 290 -7.51 5.10 6.39
N SER A 291 -8.21 6.25 6.39
CA SER A 291 -8.87 6.79 5.20
C SER A 291 -7.87 7.06 4.07
N LEU A 292 -6.69 7.58 4.40
CA LEU A 292 -5.66 7.94 3.43
C LEU A 292 -5.03 6.70 2.77
N SER A 293 -4.79 5.64 3.55
CA SER A 293 -4.32 4.35 3.04
C SER A 293 -5.34 3.66 2.14
N ILE A 294 -6.65 3.81 2.41
CA ILE A 294 -7.69 3.30 1.51
C ILE A 294 -7.77 4.17 0.25
N PHE A 295 -7.78 5.50 0.41
CA PHE A 295 -7.90 6.49 -0.65
C PHE A 295 -6.88 6.28 -1.78
N VAL A 296 -5.60 6.09 -1.43
CA VAL A 296 -4.52 5.96 -2.42
C VAL A 296 -4.70 4.75 -3.35
N VAL A 297 -5.42 3.72 -2.90
CA VAL A 297 -5.71 2.52 -3.71
C VAL A 297 -6.99 2.71 -4.53
N ILE A 298 -8.08 3.13 -3.89
CA ILE A 298 -9.39 3.16 -4.56
C ILE A 298 -9.52 4.31 -5.58
N PHE A 299 -8.61 5.30 -5.56
CA PHE A 299 -8.50 6.38 -6.54
C PHE A 299 -7.25 6.28 -7.43
N SER A 300 -6.67 5.08 -7.58
CA SER A 300 -5.53 4.84 -8.48
C SER A 300 -5.89 3.89 -9.62
N SER A 301 -5.52 4.28 -10.85
CA SER A 301 -5.62 3.42 -12.03
C SER A 301 -4.57 2.29 -12.03
N SER A 302 -3.50 2.41 -11.24
CA SER A 302 -2.45 1.39 -11.10
C SER A 302 -2.71 0.41 -9.95
N SER A 303 -3.94 0.37 -9.44
CA SER A 303 -4.35 -0.59 -8.43
C SER A 303 -4.70 -1.93 -9.05
N GLU A 304 -4.05 -2.97 -8.56
CA GLU A 304 -4.29 -4.37 -8.88
C GLU A 304 -4.52 -5.17 -7.59
N SER A 305 -4.87 -6.46 -7.71
CA SER A 305 -5.16 -7.33 -6.56
C SER A 305 -4.14 -7.25 -5.40
N PRO A 306 -2.81 -7.40 -5.62
CA PRO A 306 -1.82 -7.30 -4.54
C PRO A 306 -1.58 -5.88 -4.01
N THR A 307 -2.14 -4.84 -4.65
CA THR A 307 -2.09 -3.46 -4.12
C THR A 307 -3.00 -3.27 -2.92
N PHE A 308 -4.05 -4.10 -2.78
CA PHE A 308 -5.06 -3.96 -1.74
C PHE A 308 -4.56 -4.16 -0.31
N ILE A 309 -3.37 -4.73 -0.09
CA ILE A 309 -2.74 -4.75 1.24
C ILE A 309 -2.61 -3.34 1.84
N ILE A 310 -2.43 -2.31 1.00
CA ILE A 310 -2.40 -0.90 1.45
C ILE A 310 -3.77 -0.48 1.99
N ALA A 311 -4.85 -0.72 1.22
CA ALA A 311 -6.20 -0.39 1.62
C ALA A 311 -6.67 -1.22 2.82
N VAL A 312 -6.40 -2.51 2.83
CA VAL A 312 -6.81 -3.45 3.90
C VAL A 312 -6.08 -3.15 5.21
N ALA A 313 -4.82 -2.70 5.17
CA ALA A 313 -4.17 -2.15 6.36
C ALA A 313 -4.91 -0.89 6.88
N GLY A 314 -5.37 -0.02 5.99
CA GLY A 314 -6.28 1.08 6.34
C GLY A 314 -7.59 0.58 6.97
N VAL A 315 -8.22 -0.45 6.39
CA VAL A 315 -9.44 -1.07 6.95
C VAL A 315 -9.17 -1.65 8.35
N ALA A 316 -8.03 -2.29 8.57
CA ALA A 316 -7.65 -2.84 9.87
C ALA A 316 -7.50 -1.75 10.93
N ILE A 317 -6.84 -0.64 10.58
CA ILE A 317 -6.73 0.55 11.45
C ILE A 317 -8.11 1.15 11.71
N TRP A 318 -8.95 1.31 10.67
CA TRP A 318 -10.31 1.80 10.85
C TRP A 318 -11.14 0.90 11.77
N PHE A 319 -11.07 -0.42 11.59
CA PHE A 319 -11.83 -1.40 12.37
C PHE A 319 -11.45 -1.36 13.85
N ILE A 320 -10.16 -1.28 14.18
CA ILE A 320 -9.74 -1.23 15.59
C ILE A 320 -10.14 0.09 16.26
N THR A 321 -10.34 1.16 15.48
CA THR A 321 -10.79 2.46 15.99
C THR A 321 -12.30 2.55 16.28
N GLN A 322 -13.04 1.45 16.11
CA GLN A 322 -14.48 1.44 16.38
C GLN A 322 -14.77 1.25 17.87
N ASP A 323 -15.89 1.81 18.32
CA ASP A 323 -16.32 1.72 19.71
C ASP A 323 -16.78 0.30 20.07
N PHE A 324 -16.50 -0.11 21.30
CA PHE A 324 -16.99 -1.38 21.84
C PHE A 324 -18.32 -1.17 22.59
N PRO A 325 -19.32 -2.03 22.39
CA PRO A 325 -19.34 -3.19 21.49
C PRO A 325 -19.41 -2.79 20.00
N ILE A 326 -18.68 -3.53 19.16
CA ILE A 326 -18.62 -3.29 17.71
C ILE A 326 -20.01 -3.44 17.09
N GLN A 327 -20.47 -2.38 16.42
CA GLN A 327 -21.80 -2.35 15.81
C GLN A 327 -21.92 -3.29 14.61
N LYS A 328 -23.14 -3.79 14.35
CA LYS A 328 -23.40 -4.79 13.30
C LYS A 328 -22.96 -4.32 11.90
N TRP A 329 -23.18 -3.05 11.56
CA TRP A 329 -22.81 -2.53 10.24
C TRP A 329 -21.30 -2.53 10.01
N VAL A 330 -20.49 -2.34 11.07
CA VAL A 330 -19.02 -2.45 10.99
C VAL A 330 -18.62 -3.88 10.65
N TRP A 331 -19.23 -4.87 11.31
CA TRP A 331 -18.99 -6.28 10.98
C TRP A 331 -19.37 -6.61 9.55
N VAL A 332 -20.50 -6.11 9.06
CA VAL A 332 -20.92 -6.29 7.66
C VAL A 332 -19.87 -5.73 6.71
N LEU A 333 -19.33 -4.53 6.96
CA LEU A 333 -18.27 -3.97 6.11
C LEU A 333 -16.98 -4.80 6.15
N LEU A 334 -16.55 -5.24 7.35
CA LEU A 334 -15.34 -6.07 7.48
C LEU A 334 -15.50 -7.43 6.78
N ILE A 335 -16.66 -8.08 6.91
CA ILE A 335 -16.97 -9.34 6.24
C ILE A 335 -16.96 -9.14 4.73
N ASN A 336 -17.55 -8.06 4.22
CA ASN A 336 -17.52 -7.75 2.80
C ASN A 336 -16.09 -7.53 2.28
N VAL A 337 -15.23 -6.81 3.01
CA VAL A 337 -13.81 -6.68 2.65
C VAL A 337 -13.14 -8.05 2.65
N THR A 338 -13.32 -8.84 3.71
CA THR A 338 -12.68 -10.15 3.84
C THR A 338 -13.09 -11.09 2.69
N VAL A 339 -14.38 -11.17 2.38
CA VAL A 339 -14.90 -12.08 1.36
C VAL A 339 -14.63 -11.57 -0.04
N VAL A 340 -15.08 -10.36 -0.37
CA VAL A 340 -15.08 -9.84 -1.75
C VAL A 340 -13.77 -9.18 -2.14
N THR A 341 -13.07 -8.50 -1.22
CA THR A 341 -11.76 -7.91 -1.51
C THR A 341 -10.65 -8.93 -1.35
N SER A 342 -10.54 -9.58 -0.18
CA SER A 342 -9.37 -10.40 0.16
C SER A 342 -9.45 -11.82 -0.42
N LEU A 343 -10.50 -12.58 -0.10
CA LEU A 343 -10.58 -14.01 -0.45
C LEU A 343 -10.82 -14.27 -1.94
N THR A 344 -11.48 -13.38 -2.68
CA THR A 344 -11.68 -13.53 -4.14
C THR A 344 -10.37 -13.56 -4.91
N ALA A 345 -9.29 -13.01 -4.35
CA ALA A 345 -7.95 -13.05 -4.94
C ALA A 345 -7.19 -14.36 -4.70
N THR A 346 -7.83 -15.33 -4.03
CA THR A 346 -7.24 -16.63 -3.68
C THR A 346 -7.95 -17.76 -4.43
N ASP A 347 -7.42 -18.98 -4.34
CA ASP A 347 -8.01 -20.17 -4.94
C ASP A 347 -9.25 -20.69 -4.18
N VAL A 348 -9.66 -20.01 -3.11
CA VAL A 348 -10.97 -20.26 -2.46
C VAL A 348 -12.12 -20.01 -3.43
N PHE A 349 -11.95 -19.08 -4.37
CA PHE A 349 -12.92 -18.78 -5.42
C PHE A 349 -12.47 -19.40 -6.74
N PRO A 350 -13.40 -19.94 -7.56
CA PRO A 350 -13.05 -20.48 -8.86
C PRO A 350 -12.54 -19.37 -9.78
N ASP A 351 -11.59 -19.72 -10.66
CA ASP A 351 -10.85 -18.76 -11.49
C ASP A 351 -11.77 -17.85 -12.31
N TRP A 352 -12.80 -18.41 -12.95
CA TRP A 352 -13.75 -17.63 -13.76
C TRP A 352 -14.45 -16.51 -12.97
N LEU A 353 -14.74 -16.73 -11.68
CA LEU A 353 -15.41 -15.77 -10.82
C LEU A 353 -14.42 -14.72 -10.32
N ARG A 354 -13.23 -15.17 -9.90
CA ARG A 354 -12.11 -14.29 -9.54
C ARG A 354 -11.79 -13.32 -10.67
N MET A 355 -11.63 -13.83 -11.89
CA MET A 355 -11.34 -13.02 -13.07
C MET A 355 -12.43 -11.99 -13.34
N LYS A 356 -13.72 -12.36 -13.27
CA LYS A 356 -14.81 -11.39 -13.40
C LYS A 356 -14.75 -10.31 -12.31
N ILE A 357 -14.57 -10.69 -11.04
CA ILE A 357 -14.53 -9.74 -9.93
C ILE A 357 -13.38 -8.73 -10.09
N ILE A 358 -12.22 -9.18 -10.57
CA ILE A 358 -11.05 -8.32 -10.84
C ILE A 358 -11.29 -7.47 -12.08
N LEU A 359 -11.69 -8.07 -13.19
CA LEU A 359 -11.87 -7.37 -14.47
C LEU A 359 -13.01 -6.36 -14.43
N TYR A 360 -14.05 -6.55 -13.60
CA TYR A 360 -15.09 -5.54 -13.34
C TYR A 360 -14.75 -4.59 -12.18
N SER A 361 -13.58 -4.71 -11.55
CA SER A 361 -13.15 -3.92 -10.39
C SER A 361 -14.06 -4.05 -9.15
N ILE A 362 -14.92 -5.08 -9.09
CA ILE A 362 -15.82 -5.36 -7.96
C ILE A 362 -15.03 -5.56 -6.66
N LYS A 363 -13.81 -6.10 -6.74
CA LYS A 363 -12.88 -6.25 -5.60
C LYS A 363 -12.70 -4.94 -4.82
N ALA A 364 -12.75 -3.77 -5.48
CA ALA A 364 -12.57 -2.46 -4.85
C ALA A 364 -13.76 -2.01 -4.00
N PHE A 365 -14.98 -2.46 -4.33
CA PHE A 365 -16.22 -1.94 -3.79
C PHE A 365 -16.31 -1.97 -2.25
N PRO A 366 -15.97 -3.07 -1.55
CA PRO A 366 -16.01 -3.08 -0.08
C PRO A 366 -15.11 -2.03 0.56
N CYS A 367 -13.91 -1.82 0.01
CA CYS A 367 -12.98 -0.80 0.51
C CYS A 367 -13.52 0.62 0.26
N CYS A 368 -14.23 0.86 -0.85
CA CYS A 368 -14.92 2.12 -1.09
C CYS A 368 -15.98 2.40 -0.01
N LEU A 369 -16.78 1.39 0.37
CA LEU A 369 -17.78 1.54 1.44
C LEU A 369 -17.14 1.88 2.78
N VAL A 370 -16.03 1.21 3.14
CA VAL A 370 -15.28 1.53 4.35
C VAL A 370 -14.70 2.94 4.30
N TRP A 371 -14.19 3.37 3.14
CA TRP A 371 -13.69 4.74 2.97
C TRP A 371 -14.79 5.78 3.22
N PHE A 372 -15.97 5.63 2.61
CA PHE A 372 -17.10 6.54 2.84
C PHE A 372 -17.55 6.54 4.31
N ALA A 373 -17.61 5.37 4.95
CA ALA A 373 -17.92 5.28 6.39
C ALA A 373 -16.87 5.98 7.25
N CYS A 374 -15.60 5.83 6.91
CA CYS A 374 -14.49 6.48 7.60
C CYS A 374 -14.52 8.01 7.42
N ILE A 375 -14.76 8.50 6.19
CA ILE A 375 -14.94 9.93 5.90
C ILE A 375 -16.13 10.49 6.69
N TYR A 376 -17.27 9.80 6.71
CA TYR A 376 -18.44 10.21 7.50
C TYR A 376 -18.08 10.34 8.99
N GLN A 377 -17.41 9.34 9.56
CA GLN A 377 -16.97 9.38 10.96
C GLN A 377 -15.98 10.51 11.24
N LEU A 378 -15.06 10.78 10.33
CA LEU A 378 -14.10 11.88 10.43
C LEU A 378 -14.79 13.25 10.40
N LEU A 379 -15.85 13.41 9.60
CA LEU A 379 -16.60 14.66 9.47
C LEU A 379 -17.54 14.92 10.64
N PHE A 380 -18.29 13.90 11.07
CA PHE A 380 -19.47 14.10 11.91
C PHE A 380 -19.35 13.56 13.33
N ASN A 381 -18.52 12.54 13.60
CA ASN A 381 -18.44 12.05 14.96
C ASN A 381 -17.77 13.09 15.85
N GLU A 382 -18.35 13.31 17.03
CA GLU A 382 -17.62 13.90 18.14
C GLU A 382 -16.64 12.84 18.64
N THR A 383 -15.35 13.09 18.41
CA THR A 383 -14.26 12.32 18.99
C THR A 383 -14.13 12.73 20.46
N SER A 384 -15.12 12.33 21.26
CA SER A 384 -15.07 12.42 22.72
C SER A 384 -13.91 11.57 23.26
N GLU A 385 -13.46 11.86 24.48
CA GLU A 385 -12.45 11.05 25.18
C GLU A 385 -13.00 9.64 25.41
N ILE A 386 -12.86 8.77 24.41
CA ILE A 386 -13.32 7.40 24.53
C ILE A 386 -12.38 6.70 25.50
N LYS A 387 -12.96 6.04 26.52
CA LYS A 387 -12.31 4.96 27.28
C LYS A 387 -12.07 3.76 26.35
N THR A 388 -11.25 3.92 25.31
CA THR A 388 -10.99 2.87 24.32
C THR A 388 -10.11 1.83 25.00
N SER A 389 -10.70 0.68 25.34
CA SER A 389 -10.00 -0.43 26.00
C SER A 389 -8.78 -0.93 25.22
N TRP A 390 -8.74 -0.69 23.90
CA TRP A 390 -7.71 -1.15 22.97
C TRP A 390 -6.52 -0.20 22.78
N ILE A 391 -6.64 1.09 23.12
CA ILE A 391 -5.56 2.07 22.92
C ILE A 391 -4.64 2.10 24.15
N ASN A 392 -3.34 2.25 23.95
CA ASN A 392 -2.47 2.63 25.06
C ASN A 392 -2.86 4.05 25.50
N GLN A 393 -3.24 4.20 26.76
CA GLN A 393 -3.35 5.50 27.39
C GLN A 393 -1.92 5.86 27.81
N ASP A 394 -1.29 6.78 27.09
CA ASP A 394 0.00 7.34 27.48
C ASP A 394 -0.12 8.10 28.80
#